data_AF-A0A9X3MNF7-F1
#
_entry.id   AF-A0A9X3MNF7-F1
#
_cell.length_a   1.000
_cell.length_b   1.000
_cell.length_c   1.000
_cell.angle_alpha   90.00
_cell.angle_beta   90.00
_cell.angle_gamma   90.00
#
_symmetry.space_group_name_H-M   'P 1'
#
loop_
_entity.id
_entity.type
_entity.pdbx_description
1 polymer ?
#
loop_
_entity_poly.entity_id
_entity_poly.type
_entity_poly.pdbx_seq_one_letter_code
_entity_poly.pdbx_strand_id
1 'polypeptide(L)'
;MDGFTRLASGGCPPIADLMLALAAEFHDVDTDAADSRLDELALPLFGLAGGDLRLAAARLANVLDTDPGFDADRSSVAGLWFDAALEARTGHPLVLAALMAEVGRRAGLPVHVLSAPTGWYAGLADGERLWLVDATMDGSTADPWSLRRHCTHELAFAALLGLSERFNRAGNRRGSAKAALLRSRLPLKTT
;
A
#
# COMPACT_ATOMS: atom_id res chain seq x y z
N MET A 1 -5.75 15.87 -10.18
CA MET A 1 -4.64 15.11 -9.56
C MET A 1 -3.32 15.51 -10.19
N ASP A 2 -2.27 15.53 -9.39
CA ASP A 2 -0.92 15.78 -9.88
C ASP A 2 -0.29 14.53 -10.48
N GLY A 3 0.38 14.66 -11.63
CA GLY A 3 0.95 13.51 -12.33
C GLY A 3 2.08 12.82 -11.57
N PHE A 4 2.26 11.52 -11.80
CA PHE A 4 3.25 10.67 -11.11
C PHE A 4 4.63 11.30 -11.04
N THR A 5 5.13 11.83 -12.16
CA THR A 5 6.49 12.41 -12.23
C THR A 5 6.67 13.59 -11.28
N ARG A 6 5.62 14.40 -11.11
CA ARG A 6 5.66 15.56 -10.22
C ARG A 6 5.70 15.12 -8.75
N LEU A 7 4.85 14.15 -8.38
CA LEU A 7 4.82 13.59 -7.02
C LEU A 7 6.10 12.82 -6.69
N ALA A 8 6.67 12.09 -7.66
CA ALA A 8 7.91 11.37 -7.51
C ALA A 8 9.13 12.28 -7.31
N SER A 9 9.11 13.52 -7.81
CA SER A 9 10.30 14.40 -7.76
C SER A 9 10.43 15.22 -6.47
N GLY A 10 9.46 15.15 -5.56
CA GLY A 10 9.39 15.98 -4.35
C GLY A 10 9.75 15.27 -3.05
N GLY A 11 9.30 15.84 -1.92
CA GLY A 11 9.25 15.12 -0.65
C GLY A 11 8.30 13.92 -0.74
N CYS A 12 8.33 13.01 0.25
CA CYS A 12 7.46 11.82 0.21
C CYS A 12 5.99 12.24 0.25
N PRO A 13 5.22 12.03 -0.83
CA PRO A 13 3.80 12.37 -0.85
C PRO A 13 2.98 11.36 -0.02
N PRO A 14 1.69 11.65 0.24
CA PRO A 14 0.75 10.65 0.76
C PRO A 14 0.75 9.37 -0.08
N ILE A 15 0.44 8.24 0.56
CA ILE A 15 0.52 6.92 -0.09
C ILE A 15 -0.50 6.83 -1.24
N ALA A 16 -1.76 7.20 -0.98
CA ALA A 16 -2.81 7.22 -1.99
C ALA A 16 -2.41 8.04 -3.22
N ASP A 17 -1.96 9.28 -3.02
CA ASP A 17 -1.63 10.20 -4.11
C ASP A 17 -0.62 9.60 -5.10
N LEU A 18 0.51 9.06 -4.61
CA LEU A 18 1.53 8.51 -5.50
C LEU A 18 1.10 7.18 -6.12
N MET A 19 0.41 6.32 -5.37
CA MET A 19 -0.01 5.01 -5.86
C MET A 19 -1.13 5.12 -6.89
N LEU A 20 -2.09 6.04 -6.70
CA LEU A 20 -3.14 6.35 -7.69
C LEU A 20 -2.55 7.05 -8.91
N ALA A 21 -1.64 8.01 -8.74
CA ALA A 21 -0.95 8.64 -9.87
C ALA A 21 -0.11 7.64 -10.67
N LEU A 22 0.48 6.64 -10.00
CA LEU A 22 1.17 5.52 -10.66
C LEU A 22 0.19 4.65 -11.46
N ALA A 23 -0.97 4.32 -10.92
CA ALA A 23 -2.00 3.56 -11.63
C ALA A 23 -2.52 4.34 -12.86
N ALA A 24 -2.71 5.65 -12.73
CA ALA A 24 -3.15 6.56 -13.79
C ALA A 24 -2.17 6.64 -14.99
N GLU A 25 -0.93 6.18 -14.82
CA GLU A 25 -0.01 6.02 -15.94
C GLU A 25 -0.38 4.82 -16.83
N PHE A 26 -1.11 3.83 -16.34
CA PHE A 26 -1.41 2.60 -17.08
C PHE A 26 -2.87 2.49 -17.54
N HIS A 27 -3.80 3.12 -16.82
CA HIS A 27 -5.24 3.11 -17.12
C HIS A 27 -5.93 4.35 -16.53
N ASP A 28 -7.21 4.55 -16.87
CA ASP A 28 -8.01 5.64 -16.32
C ASP A 28 -8.39 5.34 -14.87
N VAL A 29 -8.10 6.28 -13.95
CA VAL A 29 -8.35 6.14 -12.51
C VAL A 29 -9.36 7.19 -12.05
N ASP A 30 -10.42 6.74 -11.38
CA ASP A 30 -11.35 7.61 -10.67
C ASP A 30 -10.84 7.87 -9.25
N THR A 31 -10.15 9.00 -9.11
CA THR A 31 -9.44 9.36 -7.88
C THR A 31 -10.40 9.80 -6.78
N ASP A 32 -11.49 10.44 -7.15
CA ASP A 32 -12.48 10.94 -6.20
C ASP A 32 -13.28 9.77 -5.60
N ALA A 33 -13.59 8.77 -6.42
CA ALA A 33 -14.19 7.53 -5.94
C ALA A 33 -13.21 6.72 -5.08
N ALA A 34 -11.92 6.71 -5.40
CA ALA A 34 -10.91 6.07 -4.55
C ALA A 34 -10.78 6.78 -3.19
N ASP A 35 -10.74 8.11 -3.17
CA ASP A 35 -10.67 8.90 -1.93
C ASP A 35 -11.91 8.68 -1.05
N SER A 36 -13.10 8.72 -1.64
CA SER A 36 -14.36 8.49 -0.91
C SER A 36 -14.37 7.11 -0.25
N ARG A 37 -13.93 6.07 -0.96
CA ARG A 37 -13.85 4.71 -0.41
C ARG A 37 -12.82 4.60 0.72
N LEU A 38 -11.67 5.26 0.62
CA LEU A 38 -10.68 5.30 1.70
C LEU A 38 -11.23 5.98 2.96
N ASP A 39 -11.97 7.07 2.79
CA ASP A 39 -12.61 7.77 3.91
C ASP A 39 -13.68 6.89 4.57
N GLU A 40 -14.50 6.20 3.78
CA GLU A 40 -15.49 5.24 4.27
C GLU A 40 -14.83 4.10 5.09
N LEU A 41 -13.72 3.54 4.61
CA LEU A 41 -12.97 2.51 5.34
C LEU A 41 -12.32 3.05 6.63
N ALA A 42 -12.01 4.34 6.68
CA ALA A 42 -11.41 4.98 7.85
C ALA A 42 -12.44 5.31 8.94
N LEU A 43 -13.73 5.44 8.60
CA LEU A 43 -14.79 5.84 9.54
C LEU A 43 -14.78 5.04 10.86
N PRO A 44 -14.69 3.69 10.87
CA PRO A 44 -14.72 2.90 12.10
C PRO A 44 -13.49 3.11 13.02
N LEU A 45 -12.45 3.78 12.53
CA LEU A 45 -11.19 4.00 13.23
C LEU A 45 -11.10 5.39 13.87
N PHE A 46 -12.04 6.30 13.59
CA PHE A 46 -12.02 7.64 14.18
C PHE A 46 -12.16 7.59 15.71
N GLY A 47 -11.42 8.49 16.38
CA GLY A 47 -11.37 8.55 17.85
C GLY A 47 -10.37 7.59 18.49
N LEU A 48 -9.69 6.74 17.71
CA LEU A 48 -8.64 5.85 18.23
C LEU A 48 -7.26 6.52 18.34
N ALA A 49 -7.07 7.67 17.69
CA ALA A 49 -5.82 8.43 17.74
C ALA A 49 -5.49 8.87 19.18
N GLY A 50 -4.23 8.64 19.60
CA GLY A 50 -3.77 8.93 20.96
C GLY A 50 -4.25 7.93 22.04
N GLY A 51 -5.03 6.92 21.65
CA GLY A 51 -5.49 5.85 22.54
C GLY A 51 -4.61 4.60 22.53
N ASP A 52 -5.20 3.45 22.86
CA ASP A 52 -4.53 2.15 22.85
C ASP A 52 -4.22 1.68 21.42
N LEU A 53 -2.95 1.69 21.04
CA LEU A 53 -2.49 1.26 19.72
C LEU A 53 -2.73 -0.23 19.45
N ARG A 54 -2.83 -1.08 20.47
CA ARG A 54 -3.22 -2.48 20.30
C ARG A 54 -4.66 -2.57 19.81
N LEU A 55 -5.56 -1.80 20.43
CA LEU A 55 -6.95 -1.73 20.00
C LEU A 55 -7.06 -1.13 18.60
N ALA A 56 -6.29 -0.08 18.30
CA ALA A 56 -6.23 0.51 16.97
C ALA A 56 -5.76 -0.49 15.90
N ALA A 57 -4.70 -1.26 16.19
CA ALA A 57 -4.21 -2.30 15.28
C ALA A 57 -5.27 -3.40 15.05
N ALA A 58 -5.95 -3.85 16.11
CA ALA A 58 -7.03 -4.83 15.99
C ALA A 58 -8.21 -4.29 15.17
N ARG A 59 -8.58 -3.02 15.33
CA ARG A 59 -9.63 -2.39 14.54
C ARG A 59 -9.23 -2.22 13.08
N LEU A 60 -7.97 -1.90 12.81
CA LEU A 60 -7.45 -1.83 11.45
C LEU A 60 -7.41 -3.22 10.80
N ALA A 61 -7.03 -4.27 11.52
CA ALA A 61 -7.12 -5.65 11.03
C ALA A 61 -8.56 -6.04 10.69
N ASN A 62 -9.54 -5.64 11.51
CA ASN A 62 -10.95 -5.87 11.19
C ASN A 62 -11.39 -5.20 9.88
N VAL A 63 -10.76 -4.10 9.44
CA VAL A 63 -11.06 -3.50 8.12
C VAL A 63 -10.67 -4.44 6.98
N LEU A 64 -9.60 -5.23 7.14
CA LEU A 64 -9.25 -6.29 6.20
C LEU A 64 -10.24 -7.46 6.27
N ASP A 65 -10.71 -7.82 7.46
CA ASP A 65 -11.48 -9.06 7.65
C ASP A 65 -13.01 -8.89 7.49
N THR A 66 -13.54 -7.67 7.50
CA THR A 66 -15.00 -7.44 7.54
C THR A 66 -15.67 -7.65 6.18
N ASP A 67 -16.54 -8.67 6.10
CA ASP A 67 -17.32 -9.14 4.94
C ASP A 67 -17.78 -8.03 3.99
N PRO A 68 -17.36 -8.07 2.71
CA PRO A 68 -16.65 -9.15 2.01
C PRO A 68 -15.15 -9.29 2.27
N GLY A 69 -14.56 -8.49 3.17
CA GLY A 69 -13.14 -8.56 3.51
C GLY A 69 -12.21 -8.23 2.32
N PHE A 70 -10.91 -8.29 2.53
CA PHE A 70 -9.89 -8.18 1.50
C PHE A 70 -9.21 -9.53 1.28
N ASP A 71 -8.85 -9.82 0.03
CA ASP A 71 -8.13 -11.03 -0.35
C ASP A 71 -6.76 -10.73 -0.98
N ALA A 72 -5.78 -11.61 -0.71
CA ALA A 72 -4.42 -11.44 -1.19
C ALA A 72 -4.25 -12.06 -2.58
N ASP A 73 -3.88 -11.25 -3.58
CA ASP A 73 -3.53 -11.69 -4.92
C ASP A 73 -2.08 -11.36 -5.25
N ARG A 74 -1.24 -12.40 -5.21
CA ARG A 74 0.19 -12.29 -5.49
C ARG A 74 0.51 -12.36 -6.98
N SER A 75 -0.45 -12.64 -7.84
CA SER A 75 -0.19 -13.06 -9.21
C SER A 75 -0.60 -12.04 -10.26
N SER A 76 -1.75 -11.37 -10.08
CA SER A 76 -2.28 -10.50 -11.12
C SER A 76 -1.58 -9.16 -11.18
N VAL A 77 -1.66 -8.53 -12.37
CA VAL A 77 -1.27 -7.14 -12.57
C VAL A 77 -2.23 -6.21 -11.82
N ALA A 78 -3.53 -6.53 -11.84
CA ALA A 78 -4.56 -5.74 -11.18
C ALA A 78 -4.36 -5.64 -9.66
N GLY A 79 -3.85 -6.70 -9.03
CA GLY A 79 -3.53 -6.68 -7.60
C GLY A 79 -2.44 -5.66 -7.22
N LEU A 80 -1.65 -5.16 -8.18
CA LEU A 80 -0.68 -4.08 -7.93
C LEU A 80 -1.25 -2.67 -8.16
N TRP A 81 -2.50 -2.55 -8.61
CA TRP A 81 -3.19 -1.28 -8.76
C TRP A 81 -3.95 -0.93 -7.49
N PHE A 82 -3.70 0.27 -6.97
CA PHE A 82 -4.24 0.71 -5.69
C PHE A 82 -5.76 0.92 -5.77
N ASP A 83 -6.23 1.54 -6.85
CA ASP A 83 -7.65 1.73 -7.17
C ASP A 83 -8.37 0.40 -7.39
N ALA A 84 -7.79 -0.50 -8.20
CA ALA A 84 -8.42 -1.79 -8.48
C ALA A 84 -8.49 -2.67 -7.22
N ALA A 85 -7.45 -2.65 -6.39
CA ALA A 85 -7.45 -3.38 -5.13
C ALA A 85 -8.48 -2.85 -4.14
N LEU A 86 -8.70 -1.52 -4.11
CA LEU A 86 -9.71 -0.89 -3.29
C LEU A 86 -11.13 -1.22 -3.76
N GLU A 87 -11.35 -1.24 -5.07
CA GLU A 87 -12.66 -1.57 -5.67
C GLU A 87 -13.01 -3.06 -5.53
N ALA A 88 -12.10 -3.94 -5.93
CA ALA A 88 -12.33 -5.38 -5.94
C ALA A 88 -12.15 -6.02 -4.55
N ARG A 89 -11.59 -5.27 -3.59
CA ARG A 89 -11.11 -5.79 -2.30
C ARG A 89 -10.20 -7.00 -2.47
N THR A 90 -9.35 -6.98 -3.49
CA THR A 90 -8.37 -8.03 -3.75
C THR A 90 -7.10 -7.38 -4.26
N GLY A 91 -5.98 -7.63 -3.60
CA GLY A 91 -4.76 -6.90 -3.89
C GLY A 91 -3.50 -7.66 -3.53
N HIS A 92 -2.39 -7.25 -4.11
CA HIS A 92 -1.08 -7.73 -3.71
C HIS A 92 -0.81 -7.32 -2.25
N PRO A 93 -0.16 -8.15 -1.41
CA PRO A 93 0.10 -7.81 -0.01
C PRO A 93 0.76 -6.44 0.20
N LEU A 94 1.66 -6.03 -0.70
CA LEU A 94 2.22 -4.66 -0.72
C LEU A 94 1.13 -3.58 -0.79
N VAL A 95 0.19 -3.73 -1.72
CA VAL A 95 -0.88 -2.75 -1.95
C VAL A 95 -1.89 -2.78 -0.81
N LEU A 96 -2.22 -3.97 -0.29
CA LEU A 96 -3.08 -4.10 0.89
C LEU A 96 -2.46 -3.46 2.14
N ALA A 97 -1.15 -3.64 2.36
CA ALA A 97 -0.44 -2.95 3.45
C ALA A 97 -0.45 -1.43 3.26
N ALA A 98 -0.29 -0.95 2.02
CA ALA A 98 -0.38 0.45 1.67
C ALA A 98 -1.79 1.03 1.89
N LEU A 99 -2.83 0.29 1.52
CA LEU A 99 -4.23 0.64 1.79
C LEU A 99 -4.48 0.77 3.29
N MET A 100 -4.05 -0.20 4.11
CA MET A 100 -4.24 -0.14 5.56
C MET A 100 -3.48 1.01 6.21
N ALA A 101 -2.26 1.29 5.74
CA ALA A 101 -1.52 2.45 6.22
C ALA A 101 -2.25 3.77 5.90
N GLU A 102 -2.82 3.88 4.71
CA GLU A 102 -3.56 5.06 4.28
C GLU A 102 -4.89 5.23 5.02
N VAL A 103 -5.66 4.15 5.18
CA VAL A 103 -6.90 4.12 5.96
C VAL A 103 -6.65 4.54 7.41
N GLY A 104 -5.62 3.97 8.05
CA GLY A 104 -5.23 4.37 9.40
C GLY A 104 -4.78 5.83 9.49
N ARG A 105 -4.00 6.31 8.50
CA ARG A 105 -3.55 7.71 8.44
C ARG A 105 -4.72 8.69 8.36
N ARG A 106 -5.75 8.37 7.55
CA ARG A 106 -6.98 9.19 7.45
C ARG A 106 -7.74 9.26 8.77
N ALA A 107 -7.69 8.20 9.57
CA ALA A 107 -8.21 8.17 10.94
C ALA A 107 -7.29 8.84 11.99
N GLY A 108 -6.17 9.41 11.58
CA GLY A 108 -5.20 10.07 12.48
C GLY A 108 -4.23 9.11 13.19
N LEU A 109 -4.16 7.84 12.77
CA LEU A 109 -3.25 6.85 13.34
C LEU A 109 -1.87 6.92 12.69
N PRO A 110 -0.77 6.74 13.47
CA PRO A 110 0.60 6.77 12.94
C PRO A 110 0.98 5.42 12.31
N VAL A 111 0.30 5.06 11.21
CA VAL A 111 0.51 3.76 10.54
C VAL A 111 1.61 3.86 9.48
N HIS A 112 2.45 2.83 9.40
CA HIS A 112 3.54 2.73 8.43
C HIS A 112 3.47 1.42 7.65
N VAL A 113 3.91 1.43 6.40
CA VAL A 113 4.09 0.18 5.65
C VAL A 113 5.44 -0.43 5.99
N LEU A 114 5.43 -1.70 6.32
CA LEU A 114 6.58 -2.50 6.68
C LEU A 114 6.69 -3.73 5.77
N SER A 115 7.90 -4.23 5.58
CA SER A 115 8.14 -5.54 4.97
C SER A 115 9.10 -6.37 5.79
N ALA A 116 8.95 -7.68 5.73
CA ALA A 116 9.92 -8.69 6.14
C ALA A 116 10.06 -9.73 5.00
N PRO A 117 11.03 -10.66 5.06
CA PRO A 117 11.09 -11.77 4.11
C PRO A 117 9.79 -12.59 4.04
N THR A 118 9.01 -12.59 5.12
CA THR A 118 7.73 -13.29 5.25
C THR A 118 6.55 -12.56 4.60
N GLY A 119 6.62 -11.23 4.38
CA GLY A 119 5.45 -10.52 3.88
C GLY A 119 5.46 -9.00 4.01
N TRP A 120 4.27 -8.43 3.86
CA TRP A 120 4.00 -6.99 3.94
C TRP A 120 2.98 -6.73 5.05
N TYR A 121 3.21 -5.65 5.80
CA TYR A 121 2.46 -5.35 7.01
C TYR A 121 2.14 -3.86 7.09
N ALA A 122 1.00 -3.53 7.70
CA ALA A 122 0.77 -2.21 8.25
C ALA A 122 1.13 -2.21 9.74
N GLY A 123 1.99 -1.28 10.16
CA GLY A 123 2.57 -1.25 11.50
C GLY A 123 2.20 0.01 12.27
N LEU A 124 1.86 -0.15 13.55
CA LEU A 124 1.67 0.93 14.52
C LEU A 124 2.68 0.78 15.65
N ALA A 125 3.37 1.85 16.04
CA ALA A 125 4.37 1.79 17.11
C ALA A 125 4.21 2.95 18.11
N ASP A 126 4.46 2.68 19.39
CA ASP A 126 4.54 3.68 20.47
C ASP A 126 5.98 3.95 20.95
N GLY A 127 6.97 3.35 20.30
CA GLY A 127 8.40 3.46 20.64
C GLY A 127 8.94 2.25 21.42
N GLU A 128 8.10 1.54 22.19
CA GLU A 128 8.48 0.32 22.90
C GLU A 128 7.92 -0.94 22.24
N ARG A 129 6.77 -0.82 21.59
CA ARG A 129 6.03 -1.92 20.98
C ARG A 129 5.67 -1.60 19.55
N LEU A 130 5.55 -2.68 18.77
CA LEU A 130 5.12 -2.66 17.38
C LEU A 130 3.98 -3.66 17.21
N TRP A 131 2.84 -3.17 16.74
CA TRP A 131 1.69 -3.98 16.36
C TRP A 131 1.63 -4.06 14.84
N LEU A 132 1.50 -5.28 14.32
CA LEU A 132 1.45 -5.56 12.89
C LEU A 132 0.04 -6.02 12.50
N VAL A 133 -0.45 -5.46 11.41
CA VAL A 133 -1.59 -5.96 10.65
C VAL A 133 -1.03 -6.67 9.44
N ASP A 134 -1.27 -7.99 9.35
CA ASP A 134 -0.75 -8.83 8.28
C ASP A 134 -1.58 -8.68 7.00
N ALA A 135 -1.04 -7.98 6.02
CA ALA A 135 -1.66 -7.82 4.70
C ALA A 135 -1.38 -9.03 3.78
N THR A 136 -0.55 -9.96 4.25
CA THR A 136 -0.23 -11.21 3.56
C THR A 136 -1.35 -12.22 3.71
N MET A 137 -2.05 -12.17 4.86
CA MET A 137 -3.24 -12.97 5.20
C MET A 137 -2.99 -14.48 5.11
N ASP A 138 -1.74 -14.89 5.36
CA ASP A 138 -1.34 -16.30 5.40
C ASP A 138 -1.00 -16.79 6.82
N GLY A 139 -1.16 -15.92 7.82
CA GLY A 139 -0.92 -16.24 9.23
C GLY A 139 0.57 -16.29 9.59
N SER A 140 1.45 -15.88 8.68
CA SER A 140 2.90 -15.85 8.93
C SER A 140 3.24 -14.80 9.96
N THR A 141 4.09 -15.19 10.92
CA THR A 141 4.66 -14.24 11.87
C THR A 141 5.89 -13.57 11.26
N ALA A 142 5.95 -12.24 11.35
CA ALA A 142 7.14 -11.50 10.94
C ALA A 142 8.27 -11.72 11.94
N ASP A 143 9.50 -11.90 11.46
CA ASP A 143 10.68 -11.77 12.31
C ASP A 143 10.90 -10.27 12.62
N PRO A 144 10.78 -9.84 13.89
CA PRO A 144 10.88 -8.42 14.26
C PRO A 144 12.20 -7.77 13.84
N TRP A 145 13.28 -8.55 13.79
CA TRP A 145 14.61 -8.04 13.44
C TRP A 145 14.81 -7.81 11.94
N SER A 146 13.88 -8.33 11.13
CA SER A 146 13.91 -8.22 9.67
C SER A 146 12.97 -7.13 9.12
N LEU A 147 12.22 -6.46 10.00
CA LEU A 147 11.23 -5.46 9.61
C LEU A 147 11.91 -4.20 9.10
N ARG A 148 11.57 -3.84 7.86
CA ARG A 148 11.97 -2.59 7.23
C ARG A 148 10.74 -1.72 7.00
N ARG A 149 10.82 -0.46 7.44
CA ARG A 149 9.86 0.58 7.09
C ARG A 149 10.11 1.12 5.69
N HIS A 150 9.02 1.38 4.96
CA HIS A 150 9.06 1.98 3.63
C HIS A 150 8.45 3.36 3.62
N CYS A 151 9.09 4.29 2.91
CA CYS A 151 8.46 5.52 2.46
C CYS A 151 7.66 5.28 1.18
N THR A 152 6.82 6.24 0.80
CA THR A 152 5.95 6.13 -0.37
C THR A 152 6.71 5.87 -1.68
N HIS A 153 7.90 6.44 -1.84
CA HIS A 153 8.73 6.20 -3.03
C HIS A 153 9.23 4.75 -3.12
N GLU A 154 9.59 4.13 -2.00
CA GLU A 154 10.03 2.73 -1.95
C GLU A 154 8.86 1.78 -2.25
N LEU A 155 7.65 2.11 -1.80
CA LEU A 155 6.43 1.38 -2.15
C LEU A 155 6.14 1.44 -3.65
N ALA A 156 6.17 2.64 -4.24
CA ALA A 156 6.00 2.81 -5.68
C ALA A 156 7.08 2.06 -6.47
N PHE A 157 8.34 2.07 -5.99
CA PHE A 157 9.42 1.32 -6.61
C PHE A 157 9.16 -0.21 -6.58
N ALA A 158 8.76 -0.74 -5.44
CA ALA A 158 8.46 -2.16 -5.29
C ALA A 158 7.22 -2.57 -6.11
N ALA A 159 6.20 -1.71 -6.22
CA ALA A 159 5.08 -1.93 -7.12
C ALA A 159 5.53 -1.98 -8.59
N LEU A 160 6.36 -1.02 -9.05
CA LEU A 160 6.89 -0.99 -10.42
C LEU A 160 7.76 -2.20 -10.76
N LEU A 161 8.53 -2.71 -9.79
CA LEU A 161 9.24 -3.99 -9.93
C LEU A 161 8.26 -5.14 -10.20
N GLY A 162 7.25 -5.27 -9.35
CA GLY A 162 6.24 -6.32 -9.49
C GLY A 162 5.44 -6.22 -10.79
N LEU A 163 5.14 -5.01 -11.24
CA LEU A 163 4.46 -4.75 -12.51
C LEU A 163 5.32 -5.15 -13.70
N SER A 164 6.59 -4.73 -13.70
CA SER A 164 7.52 -5.07 -14.78
C SER A 164 7.65 -6.59 -14.95
N GLU A 165 7.77 -7.31 -13.83
CA GLU A 165 7.82 -8.77 -13.84
C GLU A 165 6.55 -9.41 -14.41
N ARG A 166 5.37 -9.00 -13.93
CA ARG A 166 4.10 -9.57 -14.39
C ARG A 166 3.80 -9.23 -15.84
N PHE A 167 4.10 -8.01 -16.28
CA PHE A 167 4.02 -7.64 -17.69
C PHE A 167 4.95 -8.48 -18.56
N ASN A 168 6.18 -8.76 -18.11
CA ASN A 168 7.09 -9.64 -18.82
C ASN A 168 6.54 -11.07 -18.94
N ARG A 169 6.02 -11.64 -17.85
CA ARG A 169 5.39 -12.97 -17.86
C ARG A 169 4.19 -13.03 -18.81
N ALA A 170 3.40 -11.95 -18.91
CA ALA A 170 2.27 -11.84 -19.81
C ALA A 170 2.65 -11.47 -21.26
N GLY A 171 3.94 -11.30 -21.58
CA GLY A 171 4.38 -10.87 -22.92
C GLY A 171 4.12 -9.39 -23.25
N ASN A 172 3.63 -8.59 -22.29
CA ASN A 172 3.38 -7.16 -22.47
C ASN A 172 4.67 -6.34 -22.34
N ARG A 173 5.49 -6.37 -23.39
CA ARG A 173 6.78 -5.65 -23.44
C ARG A 173 6.64 -4.14 -23.23
N ARG A 174 5.57 -3.53 -23.77
CA ARG A 174 5.32 -2.09 -23.63
C ARG A 174 5.04 -1.71 -22.18
N GLY A 175 4.19 -2.48 -21.50
CA GLY A 175 3.91 -2.31 -20.06
C GLY A 175 5.16 -2.45 -19.21
N SER A 176 5.96 -3.50 -19.45
CA SER A 176 7.22 -3.71 -18.72
C SER A 176 8.21 -2.55 -18.92
N ALA A 177 8.41 -2.11 -20.17
CA ALA A 177 9.28 -0.98 -20.48
C ALA A 177 8.80 0.32 -19.82
N LYS A 178 7.48 0.58 -19.82
CA LYS A 178 6.90 1.73 -19.13
C LYS A 178 7.13 1.66 -17.61
N ALA A 179 6.91 0.51 -16.98
CA ALA A 179 7.19 0.34 -15.55
C ALA A 179 8.68 0.59 -15.21
N ALA A 180 9.60 0.09 -16.04
CA ALA A 180 11.03 0.34 -15.88
C ALA A 180 11.39 1.83 -16.01
N LEU A 181 10.77 2.54 -16.95
CA LEU A 181 10.95 3.98 -17.15
C LEU A 181 10.43 4.81 -15.97
N LEU A 182 9.24 4.51 -15.46
CA LEU A 182 8.69 5.21 -14.30
C LEU A 182 9.56 4.98 -13.06
N ARG A 183 10.09 3.76 -12.91
CA ARG A 183 10.96 3.39 -11.80
C ARG A 183 12.25 4.21 -11.77
N SER A 184 12.82 4.56 -12.93
CA SER A 184 14.02 5.41 -12.99
C SER A 184 13.76 6.88 -12.66
N ARG A 185 12.51 7.28 -12.43
CA ARG A 185 12.13 8.64 -12.00
C ARG A 185 11.98 8.77 -10.48
N LEU A 186 12.02 7.67 -9.73
CA LEU A 186 11.88 7.70 -8.28
C LEU A 186 13.22 8.08 -7.60
N PRO A 187 13.22 8.99 -6.61
CA PRO A 187 14.40 9.45 -5.91
C PRO A 187 14.77 8.44 -4.82
N LEU A 188 15.22 7.26 -5.24
CA LEU A 188 15.71 6.28 -4.28
C LEU A 188 17.05 6.75 -3.73
N LYS A 189 17.12 6.86 -2.40
CA LYS A 189 18.40 6.97 -1.72
C LYS A 189 19.17 5.68 -1.99
N THR A 190 20.32 5.78 -2.63
CA THR A 190 21.34 4.74 -2.58
C THR A 190 21.89 4.76 -1.17
N THR A 191 21.22 4.02 -0.28
CA THR A 191 21.73 3.68 1.06
C THR A 191 22.90 2.74 0.94
#